data_AF-A0A165QEP6-F1
#
_entry.id   AF-A0A165QEP6-F1
#
_cell.length_a   1.000
_cell.length_b   1.000
_cell.length_c   1.000
_cell.angle_alpha   90.00
_cell.angle_beta   90.00
_cell.angle_gamma   90.00
#
_symmetry.space_group_name_H-M   'P 1'
#
loop_
_entity.id
_entity.type
_entity.pdbx_description
1 polymer ?
#
loop_
_entity_poly.entity_id
_entity_poly.type
_entity_poly.pdbx_seq_one_letter_code
_entity_poly.pdbx_strand_id
1 'polypeptide(L)'
;MCSKVGILNDGSKKLDGSPQPHKRRRFLVCDHIQPHRGDEYLFYFGDVQTLCPDHHDIVKQREEQRGYSSEVDESGWPVDPNHPANR
;
A
#
# COMPACT_ATOMS: atom_id res chain seq x y z
N MET A 1 -2.80 12.79 2.50
CA MET A 1 -2.00 12.54 1.28
C MET A 1 -1.15 11.31 1.50
N CYS A 2 -0.93 10.49 0.48
CA CYS A 2 -0.04 9.32 0.56
C CYS A 2 1.40 9.73 0.20
N SER A 3 2.39 9.42 1.03
CA SER A 3 3.79 9.87 0.88
C SER A 3 4.82 8.73 0.73
N LYS A 4 4.36 7.52 0.40
CA LYS A 4 5.14 6.27 0.49
C LYS A 4 6.36 6.17 -0.45
N VAL A 5 6.40 6.91 -1.56
CA VAL A 5 7.52 6.88 -2.54
C VAL A 5 8.22 8.24 -2.68
N GLY A 6 8.25 9.04 -1.62
CA GLY A 6 8.83 10.39 -1.66
C GLY A 6 7.99 11.40 -2.47
N ILE A 7 6.83 10.99 -2.98
CA ILE A 7 5.86 11.83 -3.67
C ILE A 7 4.66 12.04 -2.76
N LEU A 8 4.27 13.29 -2.53
CA LEU A 8 3.01 13.62 -1.88
C LEU A 8 1.86 13.44 -2.87
N ASN A 9 1.24 12.26 -2.85
CA ASN A 9 0.17 11.88 -3.77
C ASN A 9 -1.20 12.13 -3.14
N ASP A 10 -2.02 12.92 -3.83
CA ASP A 10 -3.41 13.25 -3.50
C ASP A 10 -4.42 12.24 -4.05
N GLY A 11 -3.93 11.13 -4.59
CA GLY A 11 -4.70 10.12 -5.30
C GLY A 11 -4.66 10.30 -6.81
N SER A 12 -4.29 11.48 -7.33
CA SER A 12 -4.33 11.79 -8.77
C SER A 12 -3.16 11.21 -9.57
N LYS A 13 -2.16 10.62 -8.91
CA LYS A 13 -0.93 10.14 -9.55
C LYS A 13 -0.74 8.64 -9.37
N LYS A 14 0.01 8.03 -10.29
CA LYS A 14 0.51 6.66 -10.16
C LYS A 14 1.76 6.61 -9.26
N LEU A 15 2.31 5.41 -9.06
CA LEU A 15 3.56 5.22 -8.30
C LEU A 15 4.76 5.96 -8.92
N ASP A 16 4.83 6.05 -10.25
CA ASP A 16 5.88 6.78 -10.98
C ASP A 16 5.65 8.31 -11.01
N GLY A 17 4.59 8.81 -10.35
CA GLY A 17 4.22 10.22 -10.33
C GLY A 17 3.43 10.71 -11.56
N SER A 18 3.28 9.88 -12.60
CA SER A 18 2.45 10.20 -13.77
C SER A 18 0.97 10.32 -13.38
N PRO A 19 0.14 11.06 -14.13
CA PRO A 19 -1.29 11.17 -13.82
C PRO A 19 -2.03 9.83 -13.90
N GLN A 20 -2.98 9.58 -12.98
CA GLN A 20 -3.89 8.44 -13.03
C GLN A 20 -5.02 8.71 -14.05
N PRO A 21 -5.11 7.96 -15.16
CA PRO A 21 -6.12 8.21 -16.19
C PRO A 21 -7.51 7.71 -15.79
N HIS A 22 -7.59 6.75 -14.87
CA HIS A 22 -8.85 6.11 -14.53
C HIS A 22 -9.64 6.95 -13.53
N LYS A 23 -10.80 7.46 -13.95
CA LYS A 23 -11.64 8.39 -13.17
C LYS A 23 -12.05 7.88 -11.79
N ARG A 24 -12.11 6.56 -11.56
CA ARG A 24 -12.42 5.98 -10.24
C ARG A 24 -11.20 5.69 -9.38
N ARG A 25 -10.00 5.60 -9.98
CA ARG A 25 -8.73 5.30 -9.29
C ARG A 25 -7.86 6.56 -9.23
N ARG A 26 -8.47 7.70 -8.92
CA ARG A 26 -7.78 8.99 -8.79
C ARG A 26 -8.03 9.71 -7.46
N PHE A 27 -8.54 8.96 -6.48
CA PHE A 27 -8.91 9.46 -5.16
C PHE A 27 -8.18 8.65 -4.11
N LEU A 28 -7.87 9.28 -2.98
CA LEU A 28 -7.37 8.56 -1.82
C LEU A 28 -8.43 7.60 -1.28
N VAL A 29 -7.97 6.51 -0.69
CA VAL A 29 -8.81 5.49 -0.07
C VAL A 29 -8.43 5.32 1.41
N CYS A 30 -9.43 4.93 2.19
CA CYS A 30 -9.26 4.54 3.59
C CYS A 30 -8.97 3.04 3.62
N ASP A 31 -7.83 2.66 4.18
CA ASP A 31 -7.35 1.28 4.26
C ASP A 31 -7.15 0.91 5.73
N HIS A 32 -7.64 -0.24 6.16
CA HIS A 32 -7.34 -0.73 7.51
C HIS A 32 -5.87 -1.17 7.57
N ILE A 33 -5.09 -0.59 8.51
CA ILE A 33 -3.67 -0.96 8.68
C ILE A 33 -3.57 -2.45 8.99
N GLN A 34 -4.37 -2.91 9.97
CA GLN A 34 -4.62 -4.31 10.23
C GLN A 34 -5.91 -4.75 9.49
N PRO A 35 -5.83 -5.69 8.53
CA PRO A 35 -7.01 -6.12 7.81
C PRO A 35 -7.98 -6.82 8.76
N HIS A 36 -9.23 -6.38 8.74
CA HIS A 36 -10.25 -6.89 9.66
C HIS A 36 -10.64 -8.36 9.40
N ARG A 37 -10.55 -8.86 8.16
CA ARG A 37 -10.82 -10.28 7.79
C ARG A 37 -12.14 -10.85 8.34
N GLY A 38 -13.17 -10.01 8.43
CA GLY A 38 -14.49 -10.36 8.98
C GLY A 38 -14.65 -10.13 10.47
N ASP A 39 -13.61 -9.71 11.19
CA ASP A 39 -13.69 -9.25 12.58
C ASP A 39 -14.38 -7.87 12.64
N GLU A 40 -15.53 -7.80 13.29
CA GLU A 40 -16.31 -6.56 13.40
C GLU A 40 -15.60 -5.49 14.25
N TYR A 41 -14.89 -5.90 15.30
CA TYR A 41 -14.16 -4.97 16.15
C TYR A 41 -13.06 -4.27 15.35
N LEU A 42 -12.27 -5.01 14.58
CA LEU A 42 -11.26 -4.44 13.69
C LEU A 42 -11.88 -3.59 12.57
N PHE A 43 -13.08 -3.94 12.10
CA PHE A 43 -13.77 -3.15 11.08
C PHE A 43 -14.16 -1.76 11.60
N TYR A 44 -14.74 -1.69 12.80
CA TYR A 44 -15.24 -0.42 13.38
C TYR A 44 -14.18 0.39 14.11
N PHE A 45 -13.22 -0.27 14.76
CA PHE A 45 -12.27 0.35 15.69
C PHE A 45 -10.80 0.15 15.31
N GLY A 46 -10.51 -0.60 14.24
CA GLY A 46 -9.15 -0.76 13.75
C GLY A 46 -8.59 0.53 13.18
N ASP A 47 -7.29 0.73 13.37
CA ASP A 47 -6.60 1.90 12.80
C ASP A 47 -6.65 1.88 11.28
N VAL A 48 -6.87 3.06 10.70
CA VAL A 48 -6.93 3.25 9.26
C VAL A 48 -5.81 4.16 8.78
N GLN A 49 -5.32 3.90 7.58
CA GLN A 49 -4.35 4.72 6.86
C GLN A 49 -4.95 5.26 5.56
N THR A 50 -4.45 6.39 5.11
CA THR A 50 -4.83 6.99 3.83
C THR A 50 -3.84 6.60 2.75
N LEU A 51 -4.29 5.85 1.73
CA LEU A 51 -3.45 5.41 0.62
C LEU A 51 -3.92 5.97 -0.72
N CYS A 52 -3.00 6.11 -1.67
CA CYS A 52 -3.39 6.32 -3.06
C CYS A 52 -3.79 4.98 -3.72
N PRO A 53 -4.52 5.01 -4.84
CA PRO A 53 -5.05 3.80 -5.47
C PRO A 53 -4.00 2.74 -5.81
N ASP A 54 -2.80 3.13 -6.24
CA ASP A 54 -1.77 2.15 -6.56
C ASP A 54 -1.10 1.56 -5.32
N HIS A 55 -0.92 2.33 -4.24
CA HIS A 55 -0.43 1.76 -2.98
C HIS A 55 -1.45 0.82 -2.34
N HIS A 56 -2.74 1.13 -2.43
CA HIS A 56 -3.80 0.28 -1.92
C HIS A 56 -3.98 -0.99 -2.78
N ASP A 57 -4.27 -0.82 -4.07
CA ASP A 57 -4.69 -1.93 -4.93
C ASP A 57 -3.53 -2.85 -5.35
N ILE A 58 -2.27 -2.37 -5.28
CA ILE A 58 -1.12 -3.13 -5.76
C ILE A 58 -0.17 -3.47 -4.61
N VAL A 59 0.33 -2.47 -3.88
CA VAL A 59 1.39 -2.70 -2.88
C VAL A 59 0.82 -3.41 -1.66
N LYS A 60 -0.13 -2.76 -0.96
CA LYS A 60 -0.79 -3.29 0.24
C LYS A 60 -1.49 -4.61 -0.02
N GLN A 61 -2.24 -4.71 -1.12
CA GLN A 61 -2.89 -5.97 -1.52
C GLN A 61 -1.88 -7.13 -1.65
N ARG A 62 -0.71 -6.90 -2.27
CA ARG A 62 0.32 -7.95 -2.42
C ARG A 62 0.96 -8.30 -1.10
N GLU A 63 1.27 -7.30 -0.27
CA GLU A 63 1.83 -7.51 1.07
C GLU A 63 0.91 -8.40 1.92
N GLU A 64 -0.40 -8.15 1.90
CA GLU A 64 -1.35 -8.94 2.67
C GLU A 64 -1.52 -10.37 2.16
N GLN A 65 -1.47 -10.56 0.85
CA GLN A 65 -1.54 -11.90 0.24
C GLN A 65 -0.27 -12.72 0.49
N ARG A 66 0.90 -12.06 0.45
CA ARG A 66 2.21 -12.72 0.56
C ARG A 66 2.69 -12.87 2.00
N GLY A 67 2.28 -11.96 2.88
CA GLY A 67 2.77 -11.84 4.25
C GLY A 67 4.16 -11.21 4.37
N TYR A 68 4.66 -10.56 3.31
CA TYR A 68 5.94 -9.84 3.31
C TYR A 68 5.95 -8.72 2.25
N SER A 69 6.77 -7.70 2.47
CA SER A 69 7.00 -6.58 1.55
C SER A 69 7.92 -6.95 0.40
N SER A 70 7.66 -6.35 -0.77
CA SER A 70 8.52 -6.43 -1.95
C SER A 70 9.40 -5.18 -2.13
N GLU A 71 9.48 -4.34 -1.09
CA GLU A 71 10.39 -3.20 -1.04
C GLU A 71 11.84 -3.69 -1.09
N VAL A 72 12.66 -2.97 -1.85
CA VAL A 72 14.09 -3.26 -2.05
C VAL A 72 14.90 -2.05 -1.64
N ASP A 73 16.10 -2.28 -1.11
CA ASP A 73 17.04 -1.21 -0.79
C ASP A 73 17.80 -0.70 -2.03
N GLU A 74 18.73 0.22 -1.80
CA GLU A 74 19.60 0.79 -2.83
C GLU A 74 20.50 -0.25 -3.53
N SER A 75 20.74 -1.40 -2.89
CA SER A 75 21.48 -2.51 -3.49
C SER A 75 20.61 -3.41 -4.37
N GLY A 76 19.29 -3.20 -4.36
CA GLY A 76 18.31 -4.01 -5.06
C GLY A 76 17.92 -5.30 -4.32
N TRP A 77 18.32 -5.45 -3.05
CA TRP A 77 17.95 -6.59 -2.21
C TRP A 77 16.66 -6.32 -1.42
N PRO A 78 15.75 -7.31 -1.25
CA PRO A 78 14.55 -7.15 -0.44
C PRO A 78 14.85 -6.77 1.01
N VAL A 79 14.17 -5.73 1.50
CA VAL A 79 14.38 -5.21 2.86
C VAL A 79 13.65 -6.01 3.94
N ASP A 80 12.58 -6.71 3.57
CA ASP A 80 11.77 -7.48 4.52
C ASP A 80 12.49 -8.79 4.90
N PRO A 81 12.83 -9.02 6.18
CA PRO A 81 13.47 -10.26 6.61
C PRO A 81 12.65 -11.52 6.30
N ASN A 82 11.33 -11.40 6.17
CA ASN A 82 10.45 -12.52 5.86
C ASN A 82 10.42 -12.88 4.37
N HIS A 83 10.99 -12.03 3.50
CA HIS A 83 11.06 -12.27 2.06
C HIS A 83 11.78 -13.60 1.79
N PRO A 84 11.28 -14.49 0.89
CA PRO A 84 11.89 -15.80 0.65
C PRO A 84 13.36 -15.78 0.24
N ALA A 85 13.84 -14.67 -0.33
CA ALA A 85 15.25 -14.47 -0.69
C ALA A 85 16.17 -14.25 0.52
N ASN A 86 15.62 -13.83 1.67
CA ASN A 86 16.34 -13.54 2.92
C ASN A 86 16.36 -14.75 3.89
N ARG A 87 15.97 -15.94 3.41
CA ARG A 87 15.95 -17.19 4.18
C ARG A 87 17.07 -18.14 3.77
#